data_AF-A0AA85JVC6-F1
#
_entry.id   AF-A0AA85JVC6-F1
#
_cell.length_a   1.000
_cell.length_b   1.000
_cell.length_c   1.000
_cell.angle_alpha   90.00
_cell.angle_beta   90.00
_cell.angle_gamma   90.00
#
_symmetry.space_group_name_H-M   'P 1'
#
loop_
_entity.id
_entity.type
_entity.pdbx_description
1 polymer ?
#
loop_
_entity_poly.entity_id
_entity_poly.type
_entity_poly.pdbx_seq_one_letter_code
_entity_poly.pdbx_strand_id
1 'polypeptide(L)'
;MLAVLVFFSLLSNLEVVSGANLTCYTCKDCEQIDKDTERTSGCGSCLKSISYSPDRHVMRSCELLCELIQPLEGVEFYCCETDLCNSTAKVNKNRLFIFSVLFVLMINNIISYLINVYESY
;
A
#
# COMPACT_ATOMS: atom_id res chain seq x y z
N MET A 1 4.13 26.58 19.12
CA MET A 1 4.65 25.33 18.51
C MET A 1 3.78 24.10 18.77
N LEU A 2 3.18 23.90 19.95
CA LEU A 2 2.30 22.75 20.22
C LEU A 2 1.02 22.70 19.36
N ALA A 3 0.43 23.85 19.04
CA ALA A 3 -0.84 23.92 18.29
C ALA A 3 -0.73 23.44 16.83
N VAL A 4 0.47 23.53 16.23
CA VAL A 4 0.70 23.12 14.83
C VAL A 4 0.73 21.58 14.72
N LEU A 5 1.18 20.89 15.77
CA LEU A 5 1.26 19.42 15.79
C LEU A 5 -0.11 18.76 15.95
N VAL A 6 -1.04 19.41 16.65
CA VAL A 6 -2.42 18.92 16.82
C VAL A 6 -3.21 19.03 15.50
N PHE A 7 -2.95 20.08 14.71
CA PHE A 7 -3.61 20.24 13.40
C PHE A 7 -3.15 19.19 12.38
N PHE A 8 -1.87 18.79 12.41
CA PHE A 8 -1.35 17.73 11.53
C PHE A 8 -1.87 16.33 11.88
N SER A 9 -2.19 16.07 13.15
CA SER A 9 -2.69 14.76 13.59
C SER A 9 -4.18 14.55 13.33
N LEU A 10 -4.96 15.63 13.22
CA LEU A 10 -6.39 15.59 12.85
C LEU A 10 -6.63 15.35 11.35
N LEU A 11 -5.68 15.67 10.47
CA LEU A 11 -5.79 15.44 9.02
C LEU A 11 -5.55 13.98 8.60
N SER A 12 -5.01 13.14 9.49
CA SER A 12 -4.70 11.73 9.19
C SER A 12 -5.92 10.81 9.12
N ASN A 13 -7.11 11.28 9.48
CA ASN A 13 -8.34 10.47 9.53
C ASN A 13 -9.37 10.85 8.46
N LEU A 14 -9.01 11.68 7.47
CA LEU A 14 -9.87 11.84 6.31
C LEU A 14 -9.65 10.62 5.39
N GLU A 15 -10.32 9.52 5.72
CA GLU A 15 -10.59 8.46 4.74
C GLU A 15 -11.46 9.08 3.66
N VAL A 16 -10.80 9.57 2.62
CA VAL A 16 -11.44 9.97 1.38
C VAL A 16 -12.06 8.70 0.81
N VAL A 17 -13.36 8.50 1.06
CA VAL A 17 -14.20 7.59 0.29
C VAL A 17 -14.30 8.19 -1.11
N SER A 18 -13.22 8.04 -1.88
CA SER A 18 -13.20 8.32 -3.31
C SER A 18 -14.12 7.30 -3.95
N GLY A 19 -15.08 7.74 -4.78
CA GLY A 19 -15.73 6.85 -5.72
C GLY A 19 -14.64 6.11 -6.49
N ALA A 20 -14.45 4.83 -6.15
CA ALA A 20 -13.20 4.16 -6.44
C ALA A 20 -13.11 3.86 -7.93
N ASN A 21 -12.13 4.50 -8.57
CA ASN A 21 -11.66 4.18 -9.93
C ASN A 21 -10.26 3.60 -9.79
N LEU A 22 -10.18 2.43 -9.14
CA LEU A 22 -8.92 1.74 -8.91
C LEU A 22 -8.51 0.94 -10.13
N THR A 23 -7.20 0.72 -10.25
CA THR A 23 -6.63 -0.25 -11.18
C THR A 23 -6.15 -1.47 -10.41
N CYS A 24 -6.63 -2.66 -10.75
CA CYS A 24 -6.27 -3.92 -10.10
C CYS A 24 -5.63 -4.90 -11.08
N TYR A 25 -4.80 -5.81 -10.59
CA TYR A 25 -4.38 -6.96 -11.39
C TYR A 25 -5.53 -7.95 -11.55
N THR A 26 -5.71 -8.49 -12.74
CA THR A 26 -6.71 -9.52 -13.04
C THR A 26 -6.03 -10.71 -13.67
N CYS A 27 -6.17 -11.88 -13.04
CA CYS A 27 -5.60 -13.11 -13.57
C CYS A 27 -6.15 -14.33 -12.83
N LYS A 28 -6.12 -15.47 -13.52
CA LYS A 28 -6.43 -16.78 -12.96
C LYS A 28 -5.15 -17.62 -12.90
N ASP A 29 -4.98 -18.37 -11.82
CA ASP A 29 -3.83 -19.27 -11.60
C ASP A 29 -2.46 -18.58 -11.73
N CYS A 30 -2.36 -17.36 -11.18
CA CYS A 30 -1.19 -16.50 -11.28
C CYS A 30 -0.50 -16.38 -9.91
N GLU A 31 0.42 -17.28 -9.59
CA GLU A 31 1.14 -17.23 -8.30
C GLU A 31 1.86 -15.88 -8.09
N GLN A 32 2.50 -15.39 -9.15
CA GLN A 32 3.22 -14.13 -9.18
C GLN A 32 2.63 -13.18 -10.22
N ILE A 33 2.90 -11.88 -10.04
CA ILE A 33 2.59 -10.84 -11.01
C ILE A 33 3.84 -10.56 -11.82
N ASP A 34 3.70 -10.59 -13.13
CA ASP A 34 4.72 -10.18 -14.09
C ASP A 34 4.31 -8.89 -14.80
N LYS A 35 5.08 -8.49 -15.82
CA LYS A 35 4.81 -7.27 -16.59
C LYS A 35 3.58 -7.40 -17.50
N ASP A 36 3.21 -8.63 -17.84
CA ASP A 36 2.21 -8.97 -18.85
C ASP A 36 0.86 -9.32 -18.21
N THR A 37 0.82 -9.44 -16.87
CA THR A 37 -0.40 -9.64 -16.11
C THR A 37 -1.37 -8.48 -16.39
N GLU A 38 -2.59 -8.85 -16.78
CA GLU A 38 -3.66 -7.91 -17.11
C GLU A 38 -3.96 -6.97 -15.94
N ARG A 39 -4.25 -5.71 -16.29
CA ARG A 39 -4.66 -4.66 -15.36
C ARG A 39 -6.00 -4.13 -15.81
N THR A 40 -6.96 -4.12 -14.91
CA THR A 40 -8.29 -3.57 -15.16
C THR A 40 -8.45 -2.31 -14.33
N SER A 41 -8.89 -1.22 -14.97
CA SER A 41 -9.23 0.06 -14.31
C SER A 41 -10.74 0.18 -14.14
N GLY A 42 -11.19 1.09 -13.26
CA GLY A 42 -12.61 1.25 -12.94
C GLY A 42 -13.10 0.33 -11.83
N CYS A 43 -12.19 -0.22 -11.03
CA CYS A 43 -12.52 -1.12 -9.93
C CYS A 43 -12.93 -0.34 -8.68
N GLY A 44 -13.91 -0.88 -7.94
CA GLY A 44 -14.23 -0.40 -6.60
C GLY A 44 -13.25 -0.92 -5.55
N SER A 45 -12.77 -2.15 -5.71
CA SER A 45 -11.77 -2.79 -4.86
C SER A 45 -10.95 -3.85 -5.63
N CYS A 46 -9.77 -4.18 -5.10
CA CYS A 46 -8.95 -5.27 -5.63
C CYS A 46 -9.04 -6.51 -4.73
N LEU A 47 -9.29 -7.66 -5.35
CA LEU A 47 -9.35 -8.95 -4.68
C LEU A 47 -8.14 -9.81 -5.03
N LYS A 48 -7.70 -10.59 -4.05
CA LYS A 48 -6.84 -11.76 -4.22
C LYS A 48 -7.45 -12.93 -3.46
N SER A 49 -7.75 -14.02 -4.14
CA SER A 49 -8.18 -15.27 -3.52
C SER A 49 -7.12 -16.36 -3.69
N ILE A 50 -7.04 -17.23 -2.68
CA ILE A 50 -6.05 -18.30 -2.61
C ILE A 50 -6.76 -19.58 -2.19
N SER A 51 -6.81 -20.59 -3.05
CA SER A 51 -7.33 -21.90 -2.69
C SER A 51 -6.20 -22.91 -2.50
N TYR A 52 -6.42 -23.88 -1.61
CA TYR A 52 -5.44 -24.89 -1.23
C TYR A 52 -6.02 -26.31 -1.38
N SER A 53 -6.42 -26.71 -2.59
CA SER A 53 -6.75 -28.13 -2.86
C SER A 53 -7.00 -28.39 -4.36
N PRO A 54 -6.28 -29.32 -5.02
CA PRO A 54 -5.12 -30.10 -4.53
C PRO A 54 -3.80 -29.30 -4.51
N ASP A 55 -3.69 -28.26 -5.35
CA ASP A 55 -2.55 -27.36 -5.42
C ASP A 55 -2.94 -25.96 -4.94
N ARG A 56 -1.93 -25.11 -4.73
CA ARG A 56 -2.16 -23.70 -4.39
C ARG A 56 -2.51 -22.91 -5.66
N HIS A 57 -3.71 -22.36 -5.71
CA HIS A 57 -4.16 -21.52 -6.81
C HIS A 57 -4.39 -20.08 -6.34
N VAL A 58 -3.86 -19.11 -7.10
CA VAL A 58 -4.07 -17.69 -6.81
C VAL A 58 -4.87 -17.07 -7.93
N MET A 59 -5.98 -16.43 -7.57
CA MET A 59 -6.77 -15.63 -8.48
C MET A 59 -6.78 -14.18 -7.99
N ARG A 60 -6.81 -13.25 -8.94
CA ARG A 60 -6.92 -11.82 -8.68
C ARG A 60 -8.02 -11.24 -9.54
N SER A 61 -8.84 -10.39 -8.97
CA SER A 61 -9.94 -9.75 -9.68
C SER A 61 -10.14 -8.29 -9.28
N CYS A 62 -10.85 -7.61 -10.16
CA CYS A 62 -11.34 -6.25 -10.03
C CYS A 62 -12.81 -6.36 -9.61
N GLU A 63 -13.15 -5.92 -8.40
CA GLU A 63 -14.49 -6.02 -7.86
C GLU A 63 -15.10 -4.64 -7.61
N LEU A 64 -16.42 -4.56 -7.54
CA LEU A 64 -17.11 -3.32 -7.17
C LEU A 64 -17.10 -3.11 -5.65
N LEU A 65 -17.34 -4.17 -4.89
CA LEU A 65 -17.39 -4.17 -3.43
C LEU A 65 -16.89 -5.51 -2.90
N CYS A 66 -15.96 -5.47 -1.96
CA CYS A 66 -15.41 -6.69 -1.35
C CYS A 66 -16.36 -7.39 -0.37
N GLU A 67 -17.28 -6.65 0.26
CA GLU A 67 -18.22 -7.19 1.27
C GLU A 67 -19.21 -8.21 0.69
N LEU A 68 -19.39 -8.25 -0.63
CA LEU A 68 -20.32 -9.17 -1.29
C LEU A 68 -19.72 -10.58 -1.51
N ILE A 69 -18.43 -10.78 -1.23
CA ILE A 69 -17.75 -12.04 -1.47
C ILE A 69 -18.09 -13.00 -0.32
N GLN A 70 -18.81 -14.07 -0.64
CA GLN A 70 -19.14 -15.09 0.34
C GLN A 70 -17.89 -15.93 0.68
N PRO A 71 -17.62 -16.16 1.97
CA PRO A 71 -16.53 -17.03 2.38
C PRO A 71 -16.78 -18.45 1.84
N LEU A 72 -15.78 -18.99 1.16
CA LEU A 72 -15.77 -20.35 0.64
C LEU A 72 -14.76 -21.19 1.42
N GLU A 73 -15.16 -22.39 1.84
CA GLU A 73 -14.30 -23.29 2.60
C GLU A 73 -13.04 -23.64 1.80
N GLY A 74 -11.86 -23.57 2.44
CA GLY A 74 -10.58 -23.84 1.79
C GLY A 74 -10.06 -22.72 0.89
N VAL A 75 -10.69 -21.54 0.91
CA VAL A 75 -10.25 -20.36 0.15
C VAL A 75 -10.02 -19.17 1.07
N GLU A 76 -8.83 -18.59 1.00
CA GLU A 76 -8.49 -17.32 1.66
C GLU A 76 -8.80 -16.15 0.72
N PHE A 77 -9.40 -15.08 1.25
CA PHE A 77 -9.71 -13.87 0.49
C PHE A 77 -8.99 -12.67 1.11
N TYR A 78 -8.35 -11.87 0.27
CA TYR A 78 -7.65 -10.65 0.64
C TYR A 78 -8.14 -9.50 -0.22
N CYS A 79 -8.67 -8.47 0.44
CA CYS A 79 -9.19 -7.27 -0.21
C CYS A 79 -8.36 -6.04 0.14
N CYS A 80 -8.27 -5.13 -0.81
CA CYS A 80 -7.60 -3.84 -0.61
C CYS A 80 -8.13 -2.79 -1.59
N GLU A 81 -8.02 -1.51 -1.20
CA GLU A 81 -8.66 -0.38 -1.88
C GLU A 81 -7.63 0.64 -2.39
N THR A 82 -6.48 0.15 -2.85
CA THR A 82 -5.42 1.00 -3.43
C THR A 82 -4.98 0.42 -4.76
N ASP A 83 -4.45 1.26 -5.66
CA ASP A 83 -4.04 0.79 -6.98
C ASP A 83 -3.02 -0.35 -6.88
N LEU A 84 -3.28 -1.41 -7.64
CA LEU A 84 -2.40 -2.57 -7.82
C LEU A 84 -2.02 -3.28 -6.51
N CYS A 85 -2.81 -3.08 -5.46
CA CYS A 85 -2.53 -3.57 -4.11
C CYS A 85 -2.65 -5.08 -3.96
N ASN A 86 -3.41 -5.73 -4.86
CA ASN A 86 -3.51 -7.18 -4.93
C ASN A 86 -2.27 -7.84 -5.55
N SER A 87 -1.20 -7.10 -5.80
CA SER A 87 0.10 -7.67 -6.18
C SER A 87 0.68 -8.57 -5.08
N THR A 88 1.42 -9.60 -5.46
CA THR A 88 2.17 -10.45 -4.51
C THR A 88 3.40 -9.75 -3.93
N ALA A 89 3.76 -8.58 -4.48
CA ALA A 89 4.88 -7.80 -4.01
C ALA A 89 4.53 -7.22 -2.64
N LYS A 90 5.09 -7.81 -1.58
CA LYS A 90 5.27 -7.08 -0.31
C LYS A 90 6.08 -5.84 -0.64
N VAL A 91 5.41 -4.72 -0.85
CA VAL A 91 6.06 -3.41 -0.76
C VAL A 91 6.59 -3.37 0.66
N ASN A 92 7.90 -3.57 0.82
CA ASN A 92 8.57 -3.51 2.11
C ASN A 92 8.37 -2.09 2.64
N LYS A 93 7.27 -1.84 3.36
CA LYS A 93 6.95 -0.55 3.99
C LYS A 93 8.11 -0.10 4.89
N ASN A 94 8.85 -1.05 5.46
CA ASN A 94 10.09 -0.82 6.19
C ASN A 94 11.16 -0.08 5.37
N ARG A 95 11.26 -0.30 4.05
CA ARG A 95 12.29 0.33 3.22
C ARG A 95 12.04 1.83 3.05
N LEU A 96 10.79 2.24 2.84
CA LEU A 96 10.43 3.66 2.75
C LEU A 96 10.64 4.38 4.10
N PHE A 97 10.29 3.71 5.20
CA PHE A 97 10.51 4.22 6.56
C PHE A 97 12.00 4.34 6.92
N ILE A 98 12.83 3.37 6.53
CA ILE A 98 14.28 3.44 6.74
C ILE A 98 14.87 4.65 5.99
N PHE A 99 14.47 4.88 4.74
CA PHE A 99 14.96 6.03 3.97
C PHE A 99 14.54 7.38 4.58
N SER A 100 13.32 7.50 5.09
CA SER A 100 12.88 8.75 5.73
C SER A 100 13.64 9.04 7.02
N VAL A 101 13.90 8.02 7.85
CA VAL A 101 14.70 8.17 9.09
C VAL A 101 16.13 8.60 8.77
N LEU A 102 16.78 7.96 7.78
CA LEU A 102 18.14 8.31 7.38
C LEU A 102 18.24 9.74 6.83
N PHE A 103 17.23 10.19 6.08
CA PHE A 103 17.18 11.55 5.55
C PHE A 103 17.10 12.61 6.66
N VAL A 104 16.27 12.38 7.68
CA VAL A 104 16.16 13.29 8.84
C VAL A 104 17.47 13.36 9.62
N LEU A 105 18.16 12.23 9.82
CA LEU A 105 19.45 12.19 10.51
C LEU A 105 20.55 12.94 9.74
N MET A 106 20.55 12.85 8.40
CA MET A 106 21.45 13.63 7.55
C MET A 106 21.21 15.13 7.67
N ILE A 107 19.95 15.58 7.57
CA ILE A 107 19.61 17.00 7.69
C ILE A 107 20.00 17.53 9.07
N ASN A 108 19.71 16.79 10.15
CA ASN A 108 20.10 17.22 11.49
C ASN A 108 21.62 17.35 11.65
N ASN A 109 22.41 16.42 11.09
CA ASN A 109 23.87 16.54 11.11
C ASN A 109 24.38 17.77 10.34
N ILE A 110 23.80 18.05 9.16
CA ILE A 110 24.17 19.22 8.34
C ILE A 110 23.83 20.52 9.08
N ILE A 111 22.64 20.60 9.70
CA ILE A 111 22.24 21.77 10.49
C ILE A 111 23.17 21.97 11.68
N SER A 112 23.48 20.92 12.45
CA SER A 112 24.42 21.01 13.58
C SER A 112 25.81 21.45 13.14
N TYR A 113 26.30 20.97 11.99
CA TYR A 113 27.57 21.41 11.41
C TYR A 113 27.56 22.90 11.06
N LEU A 114 26.50 23.38 10.40
CA LEU A 114 26.37 24.79 10.01
C LEU A 114 26.27 25.73 11.22
N ILE A 115 25.58 25.32 12.29
CA ILE A 115 25.51 26.08 13.54
C ILE A 115 26.90 26.21 14.18
N ASN A 116 27.63 25.10 14.31
CA ASN A 116 28.98 25.12 14.89
C ASN A 116 29.96 25.98 14.10
N VAL A 117 29.86 25.99 12.76
CA VAL A 117 30.68 26.86 11.91
C VAL A 117 30.30 28.32 12.13
N TYR A 118 29.02 28.64 12.24
CA TYR A 118 28.55 30.01 12.45
C TYR A 118 28.99 30.58 13.81
N GLU A 119 28.94 29.79 14.89
CA GLU A 119 29.39 30.23 16.23
C GLU A 119 30.91 30.40 16.34
N SER A 120 31.68 29.88 15.38
CA SER A 120 33.15 30.01 15.35
C SER A 120 33.65 31.28 14.64
N TYR A 121 32.74 32.11 14.10
CA TYR A 121 33.02 33.41 13.46
C TYR A 121 32.41 34.56 14.27
#